data_AF-A0A139CLD1-F1
#
_entry.id   AF-A0A139CLD1-F1
#
_cell.length_a   1.000
_cell.length_b   1.000
_cell.length_c   1.000
_cell.angle_alpha   90.00
_cell.angle_beta   90.00
_cell.angle_gamma   90.00
#
_symmetry.space_group_name_H-M   'P 1'
#
loop_
_entity.id
_entity.type
_entity.pdbx_description
1 polymer ?
#
loop_
_entity_poly.entity_id
_entity_poly.type
_entity_poly.pdbx_seq_one_letter_code
_entity_poly.pdbx_strand_id
1 'polypeptide(L)'
;PAALTIKSKGKLILPVRPKNKEDDKLPDIGEPVLSEPIRSTLLEPAKREWTVQHNLATNEVKQQIINNDAFLRLDDINLEIGKETTEVYSYLNNNYNTVRGEVESTRSLARGDWKIETLTRTVLTSTPTHFQIRAILDAYEGDTRIFSKSWDDLIPRDMM
;
A
#
# COMPACT_ATOMS: atom_id res chain seq x y z
N PRO A 1 -14.35 -7.94 30.35
CA PRO A 1 -12.88 -8.03 30.55
C PRO A 1 -12.17 -8.22 29.20
N ALA A 2 -11.36 -7.26 28.75
CA ALA A 2 -10.52 -7.45 27.57
C ALA A 2 -9.31 -8.32 27.93
N ALA A 3 -9.06 -9.37 27.16
CA ALA A 3 -7.90 -10.25 27.33
C ALA A 3 -6.95 -10.05 26.13
N LEU A 4 -5.70 -9.70 26.42
CA LEU A 4 -4.64 -9.54 25.42
C LEU A 4 -3.54 -10.55 25.72
N THR A 5 -3.26 -11.45 24.78
CA THR A 5 -2.17 -12.43 24.90
C THR A 5 -0.98 -11.98 24.06
N ILE A 6 0.10 -11.57 24.72
CA ILE A 6 1.36 -11.17 24.06
C ILE A 6 2.41 -12.25 24.32
N LYS A 7 3.00 -12.80 23.25
CA LYS A 7 4.21 -13.63 23.35
C LYS A 7 5.44 -12.75 23.11
N SER A 8 6.04 -12.22 24.17
CA SER A 8 7.31 -11.48 24.06
C SER A 8 8.24 -11.74 25.27
N LYS A 9 9.54 -11.48 25.09
CA LYS A 9 10.53 -11.42 26.19
C LYS A 9 10.63 -10.03 26.85
N GLY A 10 9.77 -9.08 26.47
CA GLY A 10 9.77 -7.69 26.96
C GLY A 10 8.76 -7.43 28.07
N LYS A 11 8.82 -6.23 28.67
CA LYS A 11 7.85 -5.75 29.65
C LYS A 11 6.94 -4.71 29.00
N LEU A 12 5.63 -4.86 29.20
CA LEU A 12 4.63 -3.88 28.79
C LEU A 12 4.17 -3.11 30.04
N ILE A 13 4.31 -1.78 29.99
CA ILE A 13 3.80 -0.89 31.04
C ILE A 13 2.59 -0.18 30.44
N LEU A 14 1.39 -0.57 30.87
CA LEU A 14 0.16 0.10 30.47
C LEU A 14 -0.31 1.02 31.60
N PRO A 15 -0.84 2.22 31.28
CA PRO A 15 -1.59 2.99 32.25
C PRO A 15 -2.84 2.19 32.64
N VAL A 16 -2.95 1.83 33.92
CA VAL A 16 -4.13 1.15 34.46
C VAL A 16 -5.04 2.19 35.10
N ARG A 17 -6.25 2.37 34.57
CA ARG A 17 -7.27 3.19 35.22
C ARG A 17 -7.75 2.45 36.50
N PRO A 18 -7.66 3.06 37.70
CA PRO A 18 -8.19 2.45 38.92
C PRO A 18 -9.71 2.22 38.81
N LYS A 19 -10.22 1.17 39.45
CA LYS A 19 -11.67 0.95 39.57
C LYS A 19 -12.32 2.14 40.27
N ASN A 20 -13.42 2.64 39.72
CA ASN A 20 -14.21 3.73 40.31
C ASN A 20 -15.63 3.20 40.61
N LYS A 21 -16.27 3.67 41.69
CA LYS A 21 -17.67 3.31 42.01
C LYS A 21 -18.66 3.74 40.93
N GLU A 22 -18.33 4.77 40.15
CA GLU A 22 -19.14 5.16 39.01
C GLU A 22 -19.12 4.13 37.87
N ASP A 23 -18.18 3.18 37.89
CA ASP A 23 -18.12 2.08 36.90
C ASP A 23 -19.35 1.15 37.03
N ASP A 24 -19.92 1.03 38.23
CA ASP A 24 -21.11 0.22 38.49
C ASP A 24 -22.39 0.82 37.87
N LYS A 25 -22.32 2.09 37.43
CA LYS A 25 -23.42 2.80 36.77
C LYS A 25 -23.24 2.89 35.26
N LEU A 26 -22.17 2.31 34.70
CA LEU A 26 -21.95 2.35 33.26
C LEU A 26 -23.08 1.59 32.55
N PRO A 27 -23.65 2.17 31.48
CA PRO A 27 -24.63 1.47 30.67
C PRO A 27 -23.97 0.26 30.02
N ASP A 28 -24.73 -0.84 29.91
CA ASP A 28 -24.34 -1.94 29.05
C ASP A 28 -24.25 -1.41 27.61
N ILE A 29 -23.06 -1.52 27.00
CA ILE A 29 -22.81 -1.11 25.62
C ILE A 29 -23.36 -2.13 24.61
N GLY A 30 -23.89 -3.25 25.11
CA GLY A 30 -24.48 -4.32 24.33
C GLY A 30 -23.44 -5.21 23.66
N GLU A 31 -23.95 -6.14 22.85
CA GLU A 31 -23.12 -7.00 22.02
C GLU A 31 -22.41 -6.18 20.92
N PRO A 32 -21.16 -6.53 20.56
CA PRO A 32 -20.47 -5.90 19.44
C PRO A 32 -21.30 -5.98 18.16
N VAL A 33 -21.61 -4.84 17.57
CA VAL A 33 -22.33 -4.77 16.30
C VAL A 33 -21.33 -4.53 15.18
N LEU A 34 -21.33 -5.40 14.17
CA LEU A 34 -20.66 -5.15 12.90
C LEU A 34 -21.61 -4.41 11.97
N SER A 35 -21.09 -3.45 11.20
CA SER A 35 -21.86 -2.84 10.13
C SER A 35 -22.22 -3.88 9.06
N GLU A 36 -23.34 -3.68 8.37
CA GLU A 36 -23.65 -4.48 7.19
C GLU A 36 -22.53 -4.35 6.14
N PRO A 37 -22.20 -5.43 5.40
CA PRO A 37 -21.23 -5.35 4.31
C PRO A 37 -21.67 -4.33 3.26
N ILE A 38 -20.69 -3.58 2.72
CA ILE A 38 -20.95 -2.69 1.60
C ILE A 38 -21.37 -3.54 0.40
N ARG A 39 -22.52 -3.21 -0.20
CA ARG A 39 -22.97 -3.86 -1.43
C ARG A 39 -22.07 -3.45 -2.60
N SER A 40 -21.46 -4.43 -3.25
CA SER A 40 -20.56 -4.20 -4.37
C SER A 40 -20.70 -5.25 -5.45
N THR A 41 -20.67 -4.79 -6.70
CA THR A 41 -20.54 -5.65 -7.89
C THR A 41 -19.06 -5.83 -8.25
N LEU A 42 -18.63 -7.07 -8.46
CA LEU A 42 -17.31 -7.38 -9.03
C LEU A 42 -17.33 -7.17 -10.54
N LEU A 43 -16.46 -6.30 -11.06
CA LEU A 43 -16.30 -6.03 -12.49
C LEU A 43 -15.11 -6.79 -13.07
N GLU A 44 -13.98 -6.80 -12.36
CA GLU A 44 -12.79 -7.57 -12.72
C GLU A 44 -12.18 -8.20 -11.46
N PRO A 45 -11.81 -9.50 -11.49
CA PRO A 45 -11.13 -10.13 -10.36
C PRO A 45 -9.75 -9.51 -10.11
N ALA A 46 -9.31 -9.53 -8.86
CA ALA A 46 -7.95 -9.16 -8.50
C ALA A 46 -6.94 -10.07 -9.22
N LYS A 47 -5.84 -9.49 -9.72
CA LYS A 47 -4.73 -10.24 -10.32
C LYS A 47 -3.48 -10.04 -9.47
N ARG A 48 -2.94 -11.16 -8.98
CA ARG A 48 -1.71 -11.16 -8.18
C ARG A 48 -0.73 -12.21 -8.65
N GLU A 49 0.49 -11.80 -8.89
CA GLU A 49 1.55 -12.66 -9.42
C GLU A 49 2.90 -12.18 -8.88
N TRP A 50 3.75 -13.13 -8.46
CA TRP A 50 5.12 -12.88 -8.03
C TRP A 50 6.05 -13.82 -8.78
N THR A 51 6.97 -13.24 -9.54
CA THR A 51 7.95 -13.97 -10.33
C THR A 51 9.34 -13.57 -9.89
N VAL A 52 10.21 -14.55 -9.66
CA VAL A 52 11.64 -14.31 -9.41
C VAL A 52 12.42 -14.92 -10.56
N GLN A 53 13.28 -14.12 -11.17
CA GLN A 53 14.22 -14.54 -12.20
C GLN A 53 15.64 -14.35 -11.70
N HIS A 54 16.45 -15.41 -11.77
CA HIS A 54 17.89 -15.35 -11.52
C HIS A 54 18.64 -15.58 -12.82
N ASN A 55 19.28 -14.54 -13.34
CA ASN A 55 20.14 -14.65 -14.50
C ASN A 55 21.55 -15.06 -14.05
N LEU A 56 21.96 -16.29 -14.34
CA LEU A 56 23.25 -16.82 -13.92
C LEU A 56 24.44 -16.26 -14.71
N ALA A 57 24.22 -15.74 -15.91
CA ALA A 57 25.30 -15.14 -16.73
C ALA A 57 25.68 -13.74 -16.22
N THR A 58 24.69 -12.95 -15.80
CA THR A 58 24.90 -11.59 -15.26
C THR A 58 24.92 -11.55 -13.73
N ASN A 59 24.48 -12.64 -13.09
CA ASN A 59 24.21 -12.74 -11.65
C ASN A 59 23.23 -11.65 -11.16
N GLU A 60 22.25 -11.31 -12.00
CA GLU A 60 21.12 -10.45 -11.66
C GLU A 60 20.00 -11.29 -11.05
N VAL A 61 19.47 -10.84 -9.91
CA VAL A 61 18.21 -11.33 -9.36
C VAL A 61 17.17 -10.25 -9.57
N LYS A 62 16.04 -10.61 -10.18
CA LYS A 62 14.92 -9.72 -10.44
C LYS A 62 13.64 -10.34 -9.92
N GLN A 63 12.89 -9.59 -9.13
CA GLN A 63 11.54 -9.92 -8.71
C GLN A 63 10.56 -9.00 -9.44
N GLN A 64 9.59 -9.58 -10.13
CA GLN A 64 8.47 -8.88 -10.74
C GLN A 64 7.19 -9.22 -9.99
N ILE A 65 6.38 -8.20 -9.71
CA ILE A 65 5.13 -8.32 -8.97
C ILE A 65 4.03 -7.66 -9.78
N ILE A 66 2.91 -8.35 -9.92
CA ILE A 66 1.62 -7.77 -10.30
C ILE A 66 0.74 -7.84 -9.06
N ASN A 67 0.19 -6.71 -8.62
CA ASN A 67 -0.64 -6.62 -7.42
C ASN A 67 -1.85 -5.73 -7.67
N ASN A 68 -2.69 -6.14 -8.62
CA ASN A 68 -3.91 -5.45 -8.96
C ASN A 68 -5.01 -5.87 -7.96
N ASP A 69 -5.71 -4.89 -7.41
CA ASP A 69 -6.94 -5.14 -6.66
C ASP A 69 -8.07 -5.49 -7.64
N ALA A 70 -9.18 -6.01 -7.10
CA ALA A 70 -10.36 -6.21 -7.92
C ALA A 70 -10.91 -4.86 -8.39
N PHE A 71 -11.39 -4.80 -9.62
CA PHE A 71 -12.18 -3.67 -10.08
C PHE A 71 -13.62 -3.88 -9.60
N LEU A 72 -14.08 -2.98 -8.74
CA LEU A 72 -15.36 -3.11 -8.04
C LEU A 72 -16.24 -1.89 -8.31
N ARG A 73 -17.55 -2.10 -8.35
CA ARG A 73 -18.54 -1.03 -8.25
C ARG A 73 -19.22 -1.09 -6.89
N LEU A 74 -19.22 0.01 -6.15
CA LEU A 74 -20.05 0.20 -4.96
C LEU A 74 -21.47 0.53 -5.41
N ASP A 75 -22.42 -0.36 -5.14
CA ASP A 75 -23.74 -0.32 -5.76
C ASP A 75 -24.58 0.86 -5.26
N ASP A 76 -24.46 1.22 -3.97
CA ASP A 76 -25.26 2.27 -3.32
C ASP A 76 -25.00 3.67 -3.90
N ILE A 77 -23.79 3.89 -4.44
CA ILE A 77 -23.37 5.21 -4.96
C ILE A 77 -22.92 5.15 -6.42
N ASN A 78 -23.06 3.99 -7.07
CA ASN A 78 -22.63 3.72 -8.44
C ASN A 78 -21.16 4.15 -8.70
N LEU A 79 -20.27 3.88 -7.75
CA LEU A 79 -18.85 4.27 -7.82
C LEU A 79 -17.98 3.06 -8.17
N GLU A 80 -17.33 3.11 -9.32
CA GLU A 80 -16.32 2.14 -9.73
C GLU A 80 -14.96 2.53 -9.15
N ILE A 81 -14.21 1.55 -8.66
CA ILE A 81 -12.92 1.73 -7.97
C ILE A 81 -11.95 0.66 -8.47
N GLY A 82 -10.80 1.10 -8.96
CA GLY A 82 -9.71 0.24 -9.39
C GLY A 82 -8.37 0.65 -8.80
N LYS A 83 -7.49 -0.34 -8.66
CA LYS A 83 -6.07 -0.14 -8.37
C LYS A 83 -5.26 -1.20 -9.10
N GLU A 84 -4.34 -0.74 -9.92
CA GLU A 84 -3.36 -1.58 -10.58
C GLU A 84 -1.97 -1.23 -10.09
N THR A 85 -1.11 -2.23 -9.94
CA THR A 85 0.26 -2.01 -9.49
C THR A 85 1.19 -3.05 -10.07
N THR A 86 2.27 -2.59 -10.69
CA THR A 86 3.39 -3.41 -11.12
C THR A 86 4.65 -2.97 -10.37
N GLU A 87 5.41 -3.94 -9.87
CA GLU A 87 6.64 -3.67 -9.14
C GLU A 87 7.77 -4.53 -9.71
N VAL A 88 8.94 -3.93 -9.86
CA VAL A 88 10.16 -4.63 -10.28
C VAL A 88 11.28 -4.27 -9.33
N TYR A 89 11.81 -5.27 -8.64
CA TYR A 89 12.97 -5.13 -7.76
C TYR A 89 14.13 -5.93 -8.32
N SER A 90 15.33 -5.37 -8.33
CA SER A 90 16.52 -6.09 -8.76
C SER A 90 17.77 -5.70 -7.99
N TYR A 91 18.74 -6.60 -7.99
CA TYR A 91 20.12 -6.37 -7.55
C TYR A 91 21.09 -7.26 -8.32
N LEU A 92 22.35 -6.88 -8.31
CA LEU A 92 23.45 -7.59 -8.97
C LEU A 92 24.44 -8.11 -7.92
N ASN A 93 24.95 -9.32 -8.12
CA ASN A 93 26.12 -9.84 -7.39
C ASN A 93 26.03 -9.77 -5.85
N ASN A 94 24.84 -9.92 -5.27
CA ASN A 94 24.60 -9.73 -3.83
C ASN A 94 25.10 -8.38 -3.28
N ASN A 95 25.19 -7.35 -4.14
CA ASN A 95 25.69 -6.04 -3.78
C ASN A 95 24.53 -5.09 -3.51
N TYR A 96 24.37 -4.70 -2.25
CA TYR A 96 23.30 -3.79 -1.83
C TYR A 96 23.37 -2.40 -2.48
N ASN A 97 24.50 -1.99 -3.05
CA ASN A 97 24.63 -0.72 -3.78
C ASN A 97 24.12 -0.79 -5.22
N THR A 98 23.60 -1.95 -5.64
CA THR A 98 23.02 -2.17 -6.97
C THR A 98 21.51 -2.36 -6.91
N VAL A 99 20.92 -2.23 -5.72
CA VAL A 99 19.47 -2.37 -5.54
C VAL A 99 18.75 -1.30 -6.35
N ARG A 100 17.76 -1.74 -7.12
CA ARG A 100 16.80 -0.92 -7.84
C ARG A 100 15.39 -1.44 -7.56
N GLY A 101 14.48 -0.55 -7.21
CA GLY A 101 13.04 -0.81 -7.15
C GLY A 101 12.30 0.13 -8.08
N GLU A 102 11.39 -0.38 -8.88
CA GLU A 102 10.47 0.40 -9.70
C GLU A 102 9.04 0.01 -9.34
N VAL A 103 8.19 0.98 -9.07
CA VAL A 103 6.76 0.77 -8.78
C VAL A 103 5.98 1.70 -9.69
N GLU A 104 5.09 1.12 -10.50
CA GLU A 104 4.07 1.84 -11.25
C GLU A 104 2.72 1.49 -10.67
N SER A 105 1.93 2.50 -10.30
CA SER A 105 0.60 2.29 -9.74
C SER A 105 -0.40 3.27 -10.32
N THR A 106 -1.54 2.73 -10.75
CA THR A 106 -2.68 3.48 -11.24
C THR A 106 -3.85 3.29 -10.28
N ARG A 107 -4.48 4.39 -9.87
CA ARG A 107 -5.70 4.40 -9.09
C ARG A 107 -6.80 5.05 -9.91
N SER A 108 -7.92 4.36 -10.11
CA SER A 108 -9.05 4.85 -10.90
C SER A 108 -10.33 4.94 -10.05
N LEU A 109 -11.11 5.99 -10.28
CA LEU A 109 -12.46 6.16 -9.76
C LEU A 109 -13.38 6.63 -10.89
N ALA A 110 -14.57 6.04 -11.01
CA ALA A 110 -15.53 6.44 -12.04
C ALA A 110 -16.98 6.38 -11.54
N ARG A 111 -17.81 7.33 -11.99
CA ARG A 111 -19.25 7.37 -11.73
C ARG A 111 -19.96 8.16 -12.83
N GLY A 112 -20.73 7.45 -13.66
CA GLY A 112 -21.36 8.06 -14.84
C GLY A 112 -20.30 8.64 -15.79
N ASP A 113 -20.45 9.91 -16.15
CA ASP A 113 -19.50 10.61 -17.02
C ASP A 113 -18.23 11.07 -16.29
N TRP A 114 -18.25 11.10 -14.95
CA TRP A 114 -17.09 11.49 -14.15
C TRP A 114 -16.10 10.33 -14.02
N LYS A 115 -14.84 10.57 -14.39
CA LYS A 115 -13.75 9.60 -14.32
C LYS A 115 -12.48 10.32 -13.89
N ILE A 116 -11.77 9.78 -12.91
CA ILE A 116 -10.45 10.25 -12.53
C ILE A 116 -9.45 9.12 -12.45
N GLU A 117 -8.21 9.45 -12.76
CA GLU A 117 -7.09 8.51 -12.67
C GLU A 117 -5.89 9.21 -12.03
N THR A 118 -5.20 8.51 -11.13
CA THR A 118 -3.91 8.95 -10.59
C THR A 118 -2.87 7.90 -10.91
N LEU A 119 -1.84 8.29 -11.66
CA LEU A 119 -0.70 7.45 -11.97
C LEU A 119 0.49 7.90 -11.15
N THR A 120 1.19 6.94 -10.60
CA THR A 120 2.47 7.16 -9.92
C THR A 120 3.50 6.23 -10.50
N ARG A 121 4.72 6.74 -10.66
CA ARG A 121 5.90 5.91 -10.92
C ARG A 121 6.99 6.32 -9.97
N THR A 122 7.50 5.37 -9.20
CA THR A 122 8.59 5.58 -8.24
C THR A 122 9.75 4.68 -8.59
N VAL A 123 10.94 5.25 -8.65
CA VAL A 123 12.20 4.55 -8.86
C VAL A 123 13.08 4.79 -7.64
N LEU A 124 13.38 3.73 -6.92
CA LEU A 124 14.33 3.72 -5.82
C LEU A 124 15.64 3.09 -6.30
N THR A 125 16.76 3.77 -6.07
CA THR A 125 18.11 3.21 -6.19
C THR A 125 18.90 3.47 -4.92
N SER A 126 20.03 2.78 -4.77
CA SER A 126 20.90 2.95 -3.60
C SER A 126 22.34 3.25 -4.01
N THR A 127 23.03 3.96 -3.14
CA THR A 127 24.47 4.20 -3.16
C THR A 127 25.03 3.74 -1.82
N PRO A 128 26.37 3.73 -1.61
CA PRO A 128 26.93 3.40 -0.31
C PRO A 128 26.41 4.28 0.84
N THR A 129 26.01 5.52 0.56
CA THR A 129 25.66 6.51 1.60
C THR A 129 24.20 6.98 1.56
N HIS A 130 23.50 6.84 0.44
CA HIS A 130 22.11 7.34 0.30
C HIS A 130 21.22 6.37 -0.47
N PHE A 131 19.93 6.37 -0.16
CA PHE A 131 18.87 5.99 -1.09
C PHE A 131 18.48 7.18 -1.95
N GLN A 132 18.25 6.95 -3.23
CA GLN A 132 17.78 7.95 -4.19
C GLN A 132 16.38 7.56 -4.62
N ILE A 133 15.42 8.47 -4.48
CA ILE A 133 14.02 8.24 -4.85
C ILE A 133 13.65 9.26 -5.91
N ARG A 134 13.33 8.78 -7.11
CA ARG A 134 12.76 9.60 -8.18
C ARG A 134 11.33 9.19 -8.39
N ALA A 135 10.40 10.13 -8.30
CA ALA A 135 9.00 9.82 -8.46
C ALA A 135 8.26 10.85 -9.31
N ILE A 136 7.24 10.37 -10.00
CA ILE A 136 6.25 11.18 -10.71
C ILE A 136 4.86 10.81 -10.22
N LEU A 137 3.98 11.82 -10.21
CA LEU A 137 2.56 11.69 -9.96
C LEU A 137 1.82 12.54 -10.99
N ASP A 138 0.97 11.91 -11.78
CA ASP A 138 0.03 12.59 -12.68
C ASP A 138 -1.40 12.28 -12.24
N ALA A 139 -2.28 13.27 -12.27
CA ALA A 139 -3.71 13.10 -12.04
C ALA A 139 -4.53 13.62 -13.21
N TYR A 140 -5.52 12.84 -13.61
CA TYR A 140 -6.38 13.06 -14.75
C TYR A 140 -7.84 13.15 -14.31
N GLU A 141 -8.61 13.99 -15.01
CA GLU A 141 -10.07 13.97 -15.04
C GLU A 141 -10.51 13.80 -16.50
N GLY A 142 -11.17 12.68 -16.79
CA GLY A 142 -11.34 12.20 -18.16
C GLY A 142 -9.99 12.09 -18.87
N ASP A 143 -9.89 12.68 -20.06
CA ASP A 143 -8.65 12.70 -20.86
C ASP A 143 -7.73 13.89 -20.54
N THR A 144 -8.08 14.72 -19.54
CA THR A 144 -7.34 15.95 -19.22
C THR A 144 -6.45 15.73 -18.00
N ARG A 145 -5.13 15.92 -18.16
CA ARG A 145 -4.21 15.95 -17.01
C ARG A 145 -4.38 17.26 -16.23
N ILE A 146 -4.98 17.17 -15.05
CA ILE A 146 -5.26 18.31 -14.18
C ILE A 146 -4.14 18.60 -13.18
N PHE A 147 -3.27 17.63 -12.91
CA PHE A 147 -2.12 17.79 -12.01
C PHE A 147 -0.95 16.92 -12.46
N SER A 148 0.26 17.44 -12.26
CA SER A 148 1.51 16.71 -12.48
C SER A 148 2.58 17.20 -11.52
N LYS A 149 3.32 16.27 -10.92
CA LYS A 149 4.44 16.57 -10.03
C LYS A 149 5.53 15.52 -10.21
N SER A 150 6.78 15.98 -10.23
CA SER A 150 7.95 15.11 -10.09
C SER A 150 8.83 15.59 -8.94
N TRP A 151 9.57 14.66 -8.34
CA TRP A 151 10.56 14.98 -7.32
C TRP A 151 11.69 13.95 -7.32
N ASP A 152 12.82 14.37 -6.77
CA ASP A 152 14.05 13.60 -6.61
C ASP A 152 14.60 13.86 -5.21
N ASP A 153 14.58 12.83 -4.37
CA ASP A 153 14.97 12.89 -2.96
C ASP A 153 16.16 11.99 -2.66
N LEU A 154 17.03 12.47 -1.77
CA LEU A 154 18.16 11.74 -1.23
C LEU A 154 17.95 11.48 0.26
N ILE A 155 17.98 10.22 0.67
CA ILE A 155 17.82 9.79 2.06
C ILE A 155 19.14 9.15 2.53
N PRO A 156 19.84 9.72 3.54
CA PRO A 156 21.04 9.12 4.10
C PRO A 156 20.80 7.71 4.66
N ARG A 157 21.80 6.83 4.54
CA ARG A 157 21.77 5.47 5.10
C ARG A 157 22.37 5.46 6.51
N ASP A 158 21.60 5.92 7.50
CA ASP A 158 22.10 6.16 8.86
C ASP A 158 21.95 4.96 9.82
N MET A 159 21.46 3.80 9.36
CA MET A 159 21.23 2.60 10.20
C MET A 159 21.73 1.30 9.56
N MET A 160 22.90 1.33 8.92
CA MET A 160 23.56 0.10 8.42
C MET A 160 24.64 -0.42 9.35
#